data_AF-A0A2R7UDH9-F1
#
_entry.id   AF-A0A2R7UDH9-F1
#
_cell.length_a   1.000
_cell.length_b   1.000
_cell.length_c   1.000
_cell.angle_alpha   90.00
_cell.angle_beta   90.00
_cell.angle_gamma   90.00
#
_symmetry.space_group_name_H-M   'P 1'
#
loop_
_entity.id
_entity.type
_entity.pdbx_description
1 polymer ?
#
loop_
_entity_poly.entity_id
_entity_poly.type
_entity_poly.pdbx_seq_one_letter_code
_entity_poly.pdbx_strand_id
1 'polypeptide(L)'
;MSSLLYARVRASARFQQLVTRRNRFTLSLFVLILALFYGYIALVSFWPELIARRLVEGSNMTFGVAAGAFLFVFFCALSAFYVYRANGEFDRLTQTLVAGLEEEWGA
;
A
#
# COMPACT_ATOMS: atom_id res chain seq x y z
N MET A 1 -25.92 -3.24 21.49
CA MET A 1 -25.57 -4.68 21.38
C MET A 1 -24.37 -4.97 20.46
N SER A 2 -24.02 -4.11 19.49
CA SER A 2 -22.82 -4.28 18.64
C SER A 2 -21.49 -4.09 19.38
N SER A 3 -21.41 -3.19 20.37
CA SER A 3 -20.16 -2.86 21.09
C SER A 3 -19.52 -4.01 21.87
N LEU A 4 -20.31 -4.92 22.43
CA LEU A 4 -19.81 -6.08 23.20
C LEU A 4 -19.24 -7.18 22.29
N LEU A 5 -19.83 -7.37 21.10
CA LEU A 5 -19.30 -8.25 20.06
C LEU A 5 -17.98 -7.70 19.50
N TYR A 6 -17.93 -6.40 19.20
CA TYR A 6 -16.69 -5.71 18.81
C TYR A 6 -15.59 -5.83 19.87
N ALA A 7 -15.93 -5.67 21.16
CA ALA A 7 -14.98 -5.81 22.26
C ALA A 7 -14.42 -7.24 22.38
N ARG A 8 -15.26 -8.28 22.25
CA ARG A 8 -14.82 -9.68 22.26
C ARG A 8 -13.94 -10.06 21.06
N VAL A 9 -14.27 -9.56 19.87
CA VAL A 9 -13.46 -9.78 18.66
C VAL A 9 -12.09 -9.09 18.79
N ARG A 10 -12.04 -7.85 19.31
CA ARG A 10 -10.79 -7.10 19.52
C ARG A 10 -9.91 -7.67 20.63
N ALA A 11 -10.52 -8.32 21.63
CA ALA A 11 -9.83 -9.02 22.71
C ALA A 11 -9.29 -10.41 22.28
N SER A 12 -9.73 -10.94 21.14
CA SER A 12 -9.23 -12.23 20.65
C SER A 12 -7.78 -12.12 20.15
N ALA A 13 -6.92 -13.02 20.62
CA ALA A 13 -5.49 -13.06 20.24
C ALA A 13 -5.29 -13.22 18.71
N ARG A 14 -6.23 -13.87 18.01
CA ARG A 14 -6.24 -14.01 16.55
C ARG A 14 -6.38 -12.68 15.82
N PHE A 15 -7.25 -11.79 16.30
CA PHE A 15 -7.45 -10.47 15.69
C PHE A 15 -6.23 -9.56 15.89
N GLN A 16 -5.62 -9.59 17.07
CA GLN A 16 -4.37 -8.89 17.35
C GLN A 16 -3.24 -9.37 16.43
N GLN A 17 -3.07 -10.70 16.25
CA GLN A 17 -2.06 -11.26 15.35
C GLN A 17 -2.26 -10.86 13.87
N LEU A 18 -3.51 -10.81 13.39
CA LEU A 18 -3.86 -10.33 12.05
C LEU A 18 -3.52 -8.85 11.88
N VAL A 19 -3.91 -8.01 12.85
CA VAL A 19 -3.60 -6.58 12.86
C VAL A 19 -2.08 -6.35 12.90
N THR A 20 -1.32 -7.07 13.72
CA THR A 20 0.14 -6.93 13.78
C THR A 20 0.80 -7.34 12.46
N ARG A 21 0.36 -8.42 11.81
CA ARG A 21 0.89 -8.83 10.49
C ARG A 21 0.59 -7.80 9.41
N ARG A 22 -0.63 -7.27 9.37
CA ARG A 22 -1.02 -6.23 8.43
C ARG A 22 -0.26 -4.93 8.66
N ASN A 23 -0.10 -4.54 9.93
CA ASN A 23 0.57 -3.30 10.29
C ASN A 23 2.06 -3.32 9.90
N ARG A 24 2.75 -4.48 10.02
CA ARG A 24 4.14 -4.61 9.56
C ARG A 24 4.26 -4.42 8.04
N PHE A 25 3.31 -4.94 7.27
CA PHE A 25 3.30 -4.79 5.81
C PHE A 25 3.01 -3.35 5.38
N THR A 26 2.00 -2.71 5.98
CA THR A 26 1.70 -1.29 5.70
C THR A 26 2.86 -0.40 6.13
N LEU A 27 3.49 -0.68 7.26
CA LEU A 27 4.66 0.06 7.74
C LEU A 27 5.85 -0.10 6.78
N SER A 28 6.11 -1.29 6.24
CA SER A 28 7.19 -1.47 5.26
C SER A 28 6.92 -0.70 3.97
N LEU A 29 5.67 -0.67 3.49
CA LEU A 29 5.29 0.14 2.33
C LEU A 29 5.45 1.63 2.60
N PHE A 30 5.05 2.08 3.78
CA PHE A 30 5.21 3.47 4.20
C PHE A 30 6.69 3.89 4.23
N VAL A 31 7.54 3.08 4.88
CA VAL A 31 9.00 3.33 4.93
C VAL A 31 9.60 3.32 3.52
N LEU A 32 9.17 2.41 2.64
CA LEU A 32 9.61 2.37 1.25
C LEU A 32 9.24 3.65 0.49
N ILE A 33 8.00 4.13 0.64
CA ILE A 33 7.54 5.38 0.01
C ILE A 33 8.37 6.56 0.52
N LEU A 34 8.58 6.66 1.83
CA LEU A 34 9.42 7.72 2.41
C LEU A 34 10.85 7.66 1.88
N ALA A 35 11.45 6.47 1.83
CA ALA A 35 12.80 6.28 1.32
C ALA A 35 12.93 6.72 -0.14
N LEU A 36 11.97 6.35 -0.99
CA LEU A 36 11.96 6.76 -2.40
C LEU A 36 11.71 8.26 -2.57
N PHE A 37 10.79 8.84 -1.79
CA PHE A 37 10.46 10.26 -1.83
C PHE A 37 11.66 11.13 -1.41
N TYR A 38 12.19 10.88 -0.22
CA TYR A 38 13.36 11.61 0.27
C TYR A 38 14.62 11.30 -0.52
N GLY A 39 14.77 10.06 -1.02
CA GLY A 39 15.87 9.69 -1.92
C GLY A 39 15.83 10.47 -3.23
N TYR A 40 14.66 10.63 -3.84
CA TYR A 40 14.50 11.44 -5.05
C TYR A 40 14.74 12.93 -4.78
N ILE A 41 14.21 13.47 -3.68
CA ILE A 41 14.48 14.86 -3.27
C ILE A 41 15.97 15.08 -3.03
N ALA A 42 16.63 14.15 -2.33
CA ALA A 42 18.08 14.21 -2.10
C ALA A 42 18.84 14.19 -3.42
N LEU A 43 18.46 13.31 -4.36
CA LEU A 43 19.08 13.25 -5.68
C LEU A 43 18.96 14.59 -6.44
N VAL A 44 17.77 15.20 -6.40
CA VAL A 44 17.51 16.52 -7.01
C VAL A 44 18.29 17.64 -6.33
N SER A 45 18.42 17.58 -5.01
CA SER A 45 19.10 18.61 -4.22
C SER A 45 20.63 18.53 -4.34
N PHE A 46 21.20 17.33 -4.27
CA PHE A 46 22.65 17.13 -4.20
C PHE A 46 23.31 16.87 -5.57
N TRP A 47 22.58 16.34 -6.55
CA TRP A 47 23.11 16.06 -7.90
C TRP A 47 22.24 16.66 -9.02
N PRO A 48 22.06 18.00 -9.04
CA PRO A 48 21.24 18.66 -10.06
C PRO A 48 21.76 18.44 -11.49
N GLU A 49 23.09 18.30 -11.66
CA GLU A 49 23.76 17.95 -12.93
C GLU A 49 23.21 16.65 -13.52
N LEU A 50 23.04 15.61 -12.68
CA LEU A 50 22.49 14.32 -13.10
C LEU A 50 21.04 14.45 -13.52
N ILE A 51 20.24 15.19 -12.75
CA ILE A 51 18.81 15.42 -13.02
C ILE A 51 18.60 16.21 -14.32
N ALA A 52 19.47 17.18 -14.61
CA ALA A 52 19.43 17.99 -15.83
C ALA A 52 19.99 17.27 -17.05
N ARG A 53 20.75 16.18 -16.87
CA ARG A 53 21.35 15.42 -17.97
C ARG A 53 20.27 14.86 -18.88
N ARG A 54 20.38 15.20 -20.17
CA ARG A 54 19.49 14.69 -21.22
C ARG A 54 19.77 13.21 -21.46
N LEU A 55 18.70 12.43 -21.66
CA LEU A 55 18.81 10.99 -21.97
C LEU A 55 19.21 10.76 -23.43
N VAL A 56 18.71 11.60 -24.33
CA VAL A 56 18.91 11.50 -25.78
C VAL A 56 19.30 12.87 -26.32
N GLU A 57 20.32 12.92 -27.17
CA GLU A 57 20.73 14.15 -27.85
C GLU A 57 19.57 14.71 -28.68
N GLY A 58 19.31 16.02 -28.56
CA GLY A 58 18.18 16.69 -29.21
C GLY A 58 16.81 16.53 -28.54
N SER A 59 16.69 15.71 -27.48
CA SER A 59 15.44 15.55 -26.72
C SER A 59 15.39 16.45 -25.48
N ASN A 60 14.20 16.87 -25.09
CA ASN A 60 13.93 17.54 -23.81
C ASN A 60 13.80 16.55 -22.63
N MET A 61 13.89 15.24 -22.88
CA MET A 61 13.84 14.21 -21.84
C MET A 61 15.12 14.21 -21.02
N THR A 62 15.02 14.56 -19.74
CA THR A 62 16.13 14.47 -18.78
C THR A 62 16.02 13.26 -17.87
N PHE A 63 17.12 12.88 -17.22
CA PHE A 63 17.15 11.82 -16.21
C PHE A 63 16.16 12.10 -15.08
N GLY A 64 16.03 13.37 -14.65
CA GLY A 64 15.04 13.78 -13.67
C GLY A 64 13.61 13.49 -14.11
N VAL A 65 13.25 13.90 -15.33
CA VAL A 65 11.90 13.68 -15.87
C VAL A 65 11.59 12.19 -16.00
N ALA A 66 12.54 11.41 -16.54
CA ALA A 66 12.38 9.97 -16.69
C ALA A 66 12.23 9.26 -15.33
N ALA A 67 13.07 9.61 -14.35
CA ALA A 67 13.00 9.07 -12.99
C ALA A 67 11.69 9.46 -12.29
N GLY A 68 11.24 10.71 -12.43
CA GLY A 68 9.96 11.16 -11.90
C GLY A 68 8.76 10.42 -12.50
N ALA A 69 8.76 10.22 -13.82
CA ALA A 69 7.74 9.44 -14.51
C ALA A 69 7.73 7.97 -14.05
N PHE A 70 8.91 7.37 -13.89
CA PHE A 70 9.05 6.03 -13.34
C PHE A 70 8.48 5.95 -11.91
N LEU A 71 8.84 6.88 -11.02
CA LEU A 71 8.33 6.94 -9.66
C LEU A 71 6.82 7.10 -9.61
N PHE A 72 6.25 7.92 -10.50
CA PHE A 72 4.79 8.07 -10.61
C PHE A 72 4.11 6.74 -10.93
N VAL A 73 4.54 6.07 -12.00
CA VAL A 73 3.99 4.76 -12.41
C VAL A 73 4.18 3.73 -11.29
N PHE A 74 5.35 3.71 -10.66
CA PHE A 74 5.67 2.83 -9.55
C PHE A 74 4.72 3.06 -8.36
N PHE A 75 4.48 4.30 -7.95
CA PHE A 75 3.56 4.59 -6.84
C PHE A 75 2.10 4.29 -7.18
N CYS A 76 1.67 4.50 -8.43
CA CYS A 76 0.36 4.03 -8.88
C CYS A 76 0.24 2.51 -8.74
N ALA A 77 1.24 1.76 -9.23
CA ALA A 77 1.27 0.30 -9.12
C ALA A 77 1.31 -0.16 -7.66
N LEU A 78 2.10 0.49 -6.81
CA LEU A 78 2.19 0.19 -5.39
C LEU A 78 0.85 0.44 -4.67
N SER A 79 0.15 1.51 -5.04
CA SER A 79 -1.18 1.82 -4.50
C SER A 79 -2.21 0.78 -4.92
N ALA A 80 -2.23 0.39 -6.20
CA ALA A 80 -3.10 -0.68 -6.69
C ALA A 80 -2.81 -2.02 -6.00
N PHE A 81 -1.53 -2.37 -5.84
CA PHE A 81 -1.10 -3.56 -5.13
C PHE A 81 -1.52 -3.54 -3.65
N TYR A 82 -1.38 -2.40 -2.98
CA TYR A 82 -1.85 -2.21 -1.61
C TYR A 82 -3.37 -2.43 -1.51
N VAL A 83 -4.17 -1.81 -2.40
CA VAL A 83 -5.62 -1.96 -2.43
C VAL A 83 -6.01 -3.42 -2.66
N TYR A 84 -5.40 -4.09 -3.65
CA TYR A 84 -5.64 -5.50 -3.92
C TYR A 84 -5.39 -6.37 -2.68
N ARG A 85 -4.27 -6.13 -1.99
CA ARG A 85 -3.91 -6.89 -0.80
C ARG A 85 -4.76 -6.58 0.42
N ALA A 86 -5.18 -5.33 0.60
CA ALA A 86 -6.06 -4.92 1.69
C ALA A 86 -7.49 -5.44 1.50
N ASN A 87 -7.99 -5.44 0.27
CA ASN A 87 -9.35 -5.90 -0.05
C ASN A 87 -9.49 -7.43 0.08
N GLY A 88 -8.45 -8.21 -0.22
CA GLY A 88 -8.50 -9.66 -0.02
C GLY A 88 -8.75 -10.11 1.43
N GLU A 89 -8.46 -9.27 2.43
CA GLU A 89 -8.78 -9.54 3.84
C GLU A 89 -10.25 -9.25 4.15
N PHE A 90 -10.84 -8.24 3.50
CA PHE A 90 -12.26 -7.90 3.62
C PHE A 90 -13.14 -8.93 2.94
N ASP A 91 -12.80 -9.38 1.73
CA ASP A 91 -13.58 -10.39 1.00
C ASP A 91 -13.68 -11.71 1.78
N ARG A 92 -12.60 -12.11 2.47
CA ARG A 92 -12.60 -13.32 3.30
C ARG A 92 -13.52 -13.20 4.51
N LEU A 93 -13.63 -12.01 5.10
CA LEU A 93 -14.55 -11.75 6.21
C LEU A 93 -16.00 -11.70 5.72
N THR A 94 -16.25 -11.10 4.56
CA THR A 94 -17.57 -11.01 3.94
C THR A 94 -18.09 -12.41 3.54
N GLN A 95 -17.27 -13.27 2.95
CA GLN A 95 -17.66 -14.64 2.60
C GLN A 95 -18.07 -15.46 3.83
N THR A 96 -17.38 -15.29 4.95
CA THR A 96 -17.70 -16.01 6.19
C THR A 96 -19.03 -15.53 6.79
N LEU A 97 -19.35 -14.23 6.66
CA LEU A 97 -20.61 -13.66 7.14
C LEU A 97 -21.81 -14.07 6.27
N VAL A 98 -21.65 -14.08 4.94
CA VAL A 98 -22.72 -14.49 4.02
C VAL A 98 -23.04 -15.97 4.18
N ALA A 99 -22.03 -16.83 4.32
CA ALA A 99 -22.23 -18.26 4.55
C ALA A 99 -22.99 -18.56 5.86
N GLY A 100 -22.72 -17.80 6.93
CA GLY A 100 -23.45 -17.97 8.20
C GLY A 100 -24.91 -17.51 8.16
N LEU A 101 -25.23 -16.53 7.31
CA LEU A 101 -26.61 -16.07 7.12
C LEU A 101 -27.44 -17.06 6.27
N GLU A 102 -26.82 -17.76 5.32
CA GLU A 102 -27.49 -18.83 4.57
C GLU A 102 -27.83 -20.05 5.44
N GLU A 103 -27.01 -20.37 6.45
CA GLU A 103 -27.32 -21.44 7.43
C GLU A 103 -28.44 -21.04 8.41
N GLU A 104 -28.51 -19.78 8.86
CA GLU A 104 -29.54 -19.31 9.79
C GLU A 104 -30.90 -19.05 9.13
N TRP A 105 -30.95 -18.72 7.83
CA TRP A 105 -32.19 -18.41 7.10
C TRP A 105 -32.60 -19.49 6.08
N GLY A 106 -31.77 -20.51 5.90
CA GLY A 106 -32.07 -21.70 5.08
C GLY A 106 -32.67 -22.87 5.83
N ALA A 107 -33.06 -22.69 7.11
CA ALA A 107 -33.73 -23.68 7.95
C ALA A 107 -35.20 -23.33 8.21
#